data_AF-A0A2R6DGF4-F1
#
_entry.id   AF-A0A2R6DGF4-F1
#
_cell.length_a   1.000
_cell.length_b   1.000
_cell.length_c   1.000
_cell.angle_alpha   90.00
_cell.angle_beta   90.00
_cell.angle_gamma   90.00
#
_symmetry.space_group_name_H-M   'P 1'
#
loop_
_entity.id
_entity.type
_entity.pdbx_description
1 polymer ?
#
loop_
_entity_poly.entity_id
_entity_poly.type
_entity_poly.pdbx_seq_one_letter_code
_entity_poly.pdbx_strand_id
1 'polypeptide(L)'
;MEDQDIKNRIVRKMLRKQIVGNHKKQIDSIVNMCLPSHEQGRGKELLEDMATDPHSPVEMYGGSHRQNVRLTSVEDAVDYLKQNGGDIPFGFD
;
A
#
# COMPACT_ATOMS: atom_id res chain seq x y z
N MET A 1 -13.85 7.61 4.89
CA MET A 1 -13.00 8.05 3.75
C MET A 1 -13.48 7.31 2.51
N GLU A 2 -13.33 7.84 1.28
CA GLU A 2 -13.61 7.02 0.08
C GLU A 2 -12.56 5.92 -0.07
N ASP A 3 -12.89 4.82 -0.74
CA ASP A 3 -11.96 3.69 -0.90
C ASP A 3 -10.65 4.11 -1.58
N GLN A 4 -10.72 5.02 -2.56
CA GLN A 4 -9.53 5.49 -3.27
C GLN A 4 -8.61 6.30 -2.36
N ASP A 5 -9.16 7.13 -1.48
CA ASP A 5 -8.39 7.88 -0.48
C ASP A 5 -7.69 6.94 0.52
N ILE A 6 -8.36 5.84 0.91
CA ILE A 6 -7.76 4.80 1.77
C ILE A 6 -6.59 4.15 1.04
N LYS A 7 -6.76 3.75 -0.22
CA LYS A 7 -5.69 3.16 -1.05
C LYS A 7 -4.50 4.12 -1.20
N ASN A 8 -4.77 5.37 -1.57
CA ASN A 8 -3.75 6.42 -1.70
C ASN A 8 -2.98 6.61 -0.39
N ARG A 9 -3.67 6.62 0.75
CA ARG A 9 -3.06 6.76 2.08
C ARG A 9 -2.18 5.56 2.43
N ILE A 10 -2.60 4.34 2.08
CA ILE A 10 -1.81 3.13 2.26
C ILE A 10 -0.53 3.19 1.40
N VAL A 11 -0.66 3.42 0.09
CA VAL A 11 0.47 3.49 -0.86
C VAL A 11 1.44 4.59 -0.44
N ARG A 12 0.94 5.79 -0.11
CA ARG A 12 1.76 6.90 0.41
C ARG A 12 2.55 6.49 1.65
N LYS A 13 1.91 5.77 2.58
CA LYS A 13 2.59 5.31 3.81
C LYS A 13 3.67 4.28 3.49
N MET A 14 3.40 3.33 2.59
CA MET A 14 4.36 2.32 2.16
C MET A 14 5.56 2.96 1.47
N LEU A 15 5.31 3.93 0.59
CA LEU A 15 6.33 4.69 -0.14
C LEU A 15 7.20 5.50 0.82
N ARG A 16 6.59 6.24 1.75
CA ARG A 16 7.32 7.00 2.80
C ARG A 16 8.21 6.11 3.67
N LYS A 17 7.84 4.83 3.85
CA LYS A 17 8.60 3.85 4.64
C LYS A 17 9.51 2.97 3.79
N GLN A 18 9.56 3.19 2.48
CA GLN A 18 10.33 2.40 1.52
C GLN A 18 10.10 0.90 1.71
N ILE A 19 8.83 0.48 1.80
CA ILE A 19 8.44 -0.94 1.86
C ILE A 19 8.49 -1.49 0.43
N VAL A 20 9.69 -1.67 -0.10
CA VAL A 20 9.98 -2.09 -1.48
C VAL A 20 11.11 -3.13 -1.46
N GLY A 21 11.17 -4.00 -2.47
CA GLY A 21 12.22 -5.02 -2.60
C GLY A 21 12.25 -5.99 -1.41
N ASN A 22 13.36 -6.06 -0.67
CA ASN A 22 13.48 -7.00 0.46
C ASN A 22 12.72 -6.56 1.72
N HIS A 23 12.30 -5.28 1.79
CA HIS A 23 11.56 -4.73 2.91
C HIS A 23 10.05 -4.91 2.71
N LYS A 24 9.50 -5.88 3.43
CA LYS A 24 8.11 -6.34 3.35
C LYS A 24 7.44 -6.26 4.71
N LYS A 25 6.13 -6.05 4.74
CA LYS A 25 5.34 -6.01 5.97
C LYS A 25 4.02 -6.74 5.80
N GLN A 26 3.46 -7.20 6.92
CA GLN A 26 2.12 -7.77 6.93
C GLN A 26 1.08 -6.69 6.62
N ILE A 27 0.00 -7.07 5.93
CA ILE A 27 -1.16 -6.20 5.64
C ILE A 27 -1.65 -5.52 6.93
N ASP A 28 -1.89 -6.30 7.98
CA ASP A 28 -2.36 -5.78 9.27
C ASP A 28 -1.43 -4.73 9.87
N SER A 29 -0.10 -4.92 9.72
CA SER A 29 0.88 -3.93 10.20
C SER A 29 0.78 -2.62 9.43
N ILE A 30 0.62 -2.66 8.10
CA ILE A 30 0.53 -1.47 7.26
C ILE A 30 -0.75 -0.70 7.58
N VAL A 31 -1.88 -1.41 7.60
CA VAL A 31 -3.21 -0.88 7.90
C VAL A 31 -3.22 -0.20 9.27
N ASN A 32 -2.69 -0.86 10.30
CA ASN A 32 -2.59 -0.28 11.66
C ASN A 32 -1.70 0.97 11.72
N MET A 33 -0.67 1.07 10.86
CA MET A 33 0.22 2.23 10.81
C MET A 33 -0.34 3.44 10.05
N CYS A 34 -1.40 3.28 9.26
CA CYS A 34 -1.94 4.34 8.42
C CYS A 34 -3.40 4.70 8.70
N LEU A 35 -4.23 3.76 9.19
CA LEU A 35 -5.67 3.94 9.33
C LEU A 35 -6.15 3.84 10.79
N PRO A 36 -7.18 4.63 11.17
CA PRO A 36 -7.85 4.48 12.46
C PRO A 36 -8.59 3.15 12.55
N SER A 37 -8.79 2.61 13.76
CA SER A 37 -9.34 1.27 14.01
C SER A 37 -10.63 0.94 13.26
N HIS A 38 -11.55 1.90 13.13
CA HIS A 38 -12.82 1.72 12.42
C HIS A 38 -12.69 1.61 10.89
N GLU A 39 -11.58 2.06 10.29
CA GLU A 39 -11.28 1.93 8.86
C GLU A 39 -10.33 0.75 8.57
N GLN A 40 -9.80 0.08 9.59
CA GLN A 40 -8.80 -1.00 9.40
C GLN A 40 -9.37 -2.22 8.68
N GLY A 41 -10.61 -2.61 8.97
CA GLY A 41 -11.27 -3.71 8.26
C GLY A 41 -11.33 -3.44 6.75
N ARG A 42 -11.79 -2.25 6.37
CA ARG A 42 -11.87 -1.83 4.97
C ARG A 42 -10.49 -1.71 4.32
N GLY A 43 -9.52 -1.12 5.03
CA GLY A 43 -8.15 -1.00 4.53
C GLY A 43 -7.46 -2.34 4.29
N LYS A 44 -7.80 -3.38 5.06
CA LYS A 44 -7.29 -4.74 4.86
C LYS A 44 -7.80 -5.34 3.56
N GLU A 45 -9.11 -5.29 3.33
CA GLU A 45 -9.73 -5.78 2.09
C GLU A 45 -9.14 -5.07 0.87
N LEU A 46 -9.07 -3.74 0.90
CA LEU A 46 -8.54 -2.95 -0.21
C LEU A 46 -7.07 -3.24 -0.49
N LEU A 47 -6.24 -3.45 0.54
CA LEU A 47 -4.83 -3.77 0.35
C LEU A 47 -4.62 -5.20 -0.15
N GLU A 48 -5.47 -6.14 0.25
CA GLU A 48 -5.46 -7.51 -0.26
C GLU A 48 -5.86 -7.54 -1.75
N ASP A 49 -6.95 -6.85 -2.11
CA ASP A 49 -7.38 -6.69 -3.50
C ASP A 49 -6.26 -6.09 -4.36
N MET A 50 -5.66 -4.98 -3.91
CA MET A 50 -4.51 -4.36 -4.57
C MET A 50 -3.33 -5.32 -4.70
N ALA A 51 -3.03 -6.14 -3.70
CA ALA A 51 -1.88 -7.03 -3.74
C ALA A 51 -2.09 -8.26 -4.64
N THR A 52 -3.34 -8.53 -5.04
CA THR A 52 -3.70 -9.58 -6.02
C THR A 52 -3.79 -9.07 -7.46
N ASP A 53 -3.92 -7.76 -7.65
CA ASP A 53 -3.97 -7.13 -8.97
C ASP A 53 -2.55 -6.96 -9.55
N PRO A 54 -2.20 -7.58 -10.70
CA PRO A 54 -0.88 -7.42 -11.31
C PRO A 54 -0.59 -6.00 -11.81
N HIS A 55 -1.59 -5.12 -11.92
CA HIS A 55 -1.43 -3.72 -12.33
C HIS A 55 -1.33 -2.75 -11.14
N SER A 56 -1.42 -3.25 -9.92
CA SER A 56 -1.31 -2.45 -8.71
C SER A 56 0.15 -2.21 -8.34
N PRO A 57 0.49 -1.07 -7.71
CA PRO A 57 1.84 -0.79 -7.22
C PRO A 57 2.22 -1.63 -6.00
N VAL A 58 1.35 -2.53 -5.54
CA VAL A 58 1.53 -3.41 -4.39
C VAL A 58 1.45 -4.86 -4.84
N GLU A 59 2.37 -5.70 -4.36
CA GLU A 59 2.34 -7.13 -4.61
C GLU A 59 2.40 -7.94 -3.31
N MET A 60 1.77 -9.12 -3.32
CA MET A 60 1.96 -10.12 -2.28
C MET A 60 3.35 -10.77 -2.37
N TYR A 61 3.98 -10.97 -1.22
CA TYR A 61 5.31 -11.54 -1.15
C TYR A 61 5.50 -12.53 0.00
N GLY A 62 5.72 -13.80 -0.35
CA GLY A 62 5.95 -14.90 0.60
C GLY A 62 4.65 -15.66 0.91
N GLY A 63 4.70 -16.99 0.79
CA GLY A 63 3.51 -17.84 0.71
C GLY A 63 2.61 -17.94 1.96
N SER A 64 1.35 -18.31 1.67
CA SER A 64 0.15 -18.71 2.44
C SER A 64 -0.09 -18.33 3.91
N HIS A 65 0.91 -18.09 4.76
CA HIS A 65 0.69 -17.92 6.21
C HIS A 65 0.97 -16.51 6.73
N ARG A 66 1.72 -15.70 5.99
CA ARG A 66 1.99 -14.31 6.34
C ARG A 66 1.61 -13.50 5.12
N GLN A 67 0.41 -12.92 5.12
CA GLN A 67 -0.08 -11.96 4.12
C GLN A 67 0.83 -10.72 4.10
N ASN A 68 2.04 -10.91 3.61
CA ASN A 68 3.08 -9.91 3.52
C ASN A 68 2.96 -9.24 2.16
N VAL A 69 3.07 -7.92 2.15
CA VAL A 69 3.03 -7.11 0.95
C VAL A 69 4.21 -6.15 0.91
N ARG A 70 4.53 -5.73 -0.30
CA ARG A 70 5.53 -4.69 -0.59
C ARG A 70 5.10 -3.93 -1.83
N LEU A 71 5.69 -2.76 -2.03
CA LEU A 71 5.60 -2.07 -3.31
C LEU A 71 6.39 -2.83 -4.38
N THR A 72 5.87 -2.84 -5.60
CA THR A 72 6.54 -3.38 -6.78
C THR A 72 7.80 -2.56 -7.08
N SER A 73 7.65 -1.24 -7.13
CA SER A 73 8.73 -0.28 -7.28
C SER A 73 8.36 1.07 -6.65
N VAL A 74 9.35 1.95 -6.50
CA VAL A 74 9.12 3.35 -6.10
C VAL A 74 8.37 4.10 -7.19
N GLU A 75 8.75 3.87 -8.46
CA GLU A 75 8.17 4.53 -9.63
C GLU A 75 6.68 4.20 -9.77
N ASP A 76 6.30 2.92 -9.72
CA ASP A 76 4.90 2.50 -9.80
C ASP A 76 4.05 3.11 -8.68
N ALA A 77 4.61 3.21 -7.47
CA ALA A 77 3.92 3.81 -6.33
C ALA A 77 3.71 5.32 -6.51
N VAL A 78 4.70 6.02 -7.08
CA VAL A 78 4.58 7.45 -7.41
C VAL A 78 3.56 7.65 -8.53
N ASP A 79 3.62 6.86 -9.59
CA ASP A 79 2.71 6.93 -10.72
C ASP A 79 1.27 6.64 -10.31
N TYR A 80 1.06 5.63 -9.46
CA TYR A 80 -0.24 5.33 -8.88
C TYR A 80 -0.82 6.54 -8.12
N LEU A 81 -0.01 7.19 -7.28
CA LEU A 81 -0.46 8.36 -6.52
C LEU A 81 -0.79 9.52 -7.47
N LYS A 82 0.04 9.80 -8.48
CA LYS A 82 -0.22 10.85 -9.48
C LYS A 82 -1.54 10.62 -10.23
N GLN A 83 -1.79 9.39 -10.66
CA GLN A 83 -2.98 9.03 -11.44
C GLN A 83 -4.28 9.05 -10.62
N ASN A 84 -4.18 8.78 -9.32
CA ASN A 84 -5.34 8.64 -8.44
C ASN A 84 -5.55 9.84 -7.50
N GLY A 85 -4.90 10.97 -7.76
CA GLY A 85 -5.03 12.19 -6.95
C GLY A 85 -4.44 12.07 -5.54
N GLY A 86 -3.52 11.14 -5.34
CA GLY A 86 -2.82 10.93 -4.08
C GLY A 86 -1.59 11.84 -3.94
N ASP A 87 -1.29 12.21 -2.71
CA ASP A 87 -0.09 13.01 -2.39
C ASP A 87 1.18 12.16 -2.40
N ILE A 88 2.20 12.64 -3.10
CA ILE A 88 3.54 12.04 -3.08
C ILE A 88 4.30 12.50 -1.81
N PRO A 89 4.93 11.60 -1.03
CA PRO A 89 5.79 11.99 0.08
C PRO A 89 7.01 12.80 -0.40
N PHE A 90 7.48 13.73 0.42
CA PHE A 90 8.69 14.51 0.14
C PHE A 90 9.91 13.60 -0.13
N GLY A 91 10.69 13.92 -1.17
CA GLY A 91 11.88 13.16 -1.58
C GLY A 91 11.62 12.10 -2.66
N PHE A 92 10.41 12.03 -3.20
CA PHE A 92 10.03 11.21 -4.34
C PHE A 92 9.34 12.13 -5.35
N ASP A 93 9.85 12.21 -6.59
CA ASP A 93 9.33 13.06 -7.67
C ASP A 93 9.34 12.29 -8.99
#